data_AF-A0A4Z0YPY7-F1
#
_entry.id   AF-A0A4Z0YPY7-F1
#
_cell.length_a   1.000
_cell.length_b   1.000
_cell.length_c   1.000
_cell.angle_alpha   90.00
_cell.angle_beta   90.00
_cell.angle_gamma   90.00
#
_symmetry.space_group_name_H-M   'P 1'
#
loop_
_entity.id
_entity.type
_entity.pdbx_description
1 polymer ?
#
loop_
_entity_poly.entity_id
_entity_poly.type
_entity_poly.pdbx_seq_one_letter_code
_entity_poly.pdbx_strand_id
1 'polypeptide(L)'
;MTKFDGNEKTFDSFIQGLSDKFEEDVAIFRTEKSGRMYLMRLLECGAARSIETRYMSKTRLFSCLAEMIQVLEALYHDPNQASAVRDELSRLKFRPGKDKPIHQLIAEFISLAQKAKIPEGGWKQTLWEHIPSTLDTHLLRAYWFWSRGFGS
;
A
#
# COMPACT_ATOMS: atom_id res chain seq x y z
N MET A 1 0.09 14.62 -7.10
CA MET A 1 0.59 13.24 -7.30
C MET A 1 2.09 13.27 -7.58
N THR A 2 2.87 12.41 -6.94
CA THR A 2 4.33 12.32 -7.10
C THR A 2 4.72 11.43 -8.28
N LYS A 3 5.89 11.68 -8.85
CA LYS A 3 6.46 10.82 -9.89
C LYS A 3 7.01 9.53 -9.29
N PHE A 4 7.08 8.47 -10.11
CA PHE A 4 7.55 7.14 -9.73
C PHE A 4 8.88 6.84 -10.41
N ASP A 5 9.90 6.55 -9.60
CA ASP A 5 11.29 6.34 -10.04
C ASP A 5 11.67 4.85 -10.22
N GLY A 6 10.82 3.94 -9.76
CA GLY A 6 11.08 2.50 -9.72
C GLY A 6 11.25 1.94 -8.30
N ASN A 7 11.00 2.70 -7.24
CA ASN A 7 11.09 2.18 -5.87
C ASN A 7 9.89 1.30 -5.48
N GLU A 8 10.11 -0.01 -5.39
CA GLU A 8 9.13 -1.05 -5.02
C GLU A 8 8.31 -0.69 -3.76
N LYS A 9 8.94 -0.10 -2.74
CA LYS A 9 8.26 0.27 -1.47
C LYS A 9 7.16 1.32 -1.64
N THR A 10 7.22 2.07 -2.73
CA THR A 10 6.27 3.15 -3.05
C THR A 10 5.38 2.82 -4.24
N PHE A 11 5.53 1.63 -4.82
CA PHE A 11 4.82 1.25 -6.03
C PHE A 11 3.31 1.15 -5.80
N ASP A 12 2.88 0.44 -4.74
CA ASP A 12 1.44 0.28 -4.43
C ASP A 12 0.77 1.63 -4.14
N SER A 13 1.43 2.52 -3.39
CA SER A 13 0.89 3.86 -3.10
C SER A 13 0.83 4.75 -4.35
N PHE A 14 1.79 4.57 -5.26
CA PHE A 14 1.76 5.22 -6.57
C PHE A 14 0.59 4.75 -7.43
N ILE A 15 0.34 3.43 -7.51
CA ILE A 15 -0.79 2.87 -8.25
C ILE A 15 -2.13 3.32 -7.66
N GLN A 16 -2.26 3.33 -6.33
CA GLN A 16 -3.47 3.85 -5.68
C GLN A 16 -3.71 5.32 -6.03
N GLY A 17 -2.69 6.17 -5.90
CA GLY A 17 -2.82 7.59 -6.24
C GLY A 17 -3.12 7.83 -7.72
N LEU A 18 -2.66 6.94 -8.60
CA LEU A 18 -2.99 6.97 -10.02
C LEU A 18 -4.48 6.65 -10.25
N SER A 19 -4.99 5.62 -9.58
CA SER A 19 -6.41 5.24 -9.65
C SER A 19 -7.30 6.37 -9.16
N ASP A 20 -7.01 6.91 -7.97
CA ASP A 20 -7.77 8.02 -7.37
C ASP A 20 -7.82 9.22 -8.33
N LYS A 21 -6.70 9.50 -9.02
CA LYS A 21 -6.63 10.61 -9.98
C LYS A 21 -7.47 10.37 -11.23
N PHE A 22 -7.52 9.14 -11.74
CA PHE A 22 -8.38 8.81 -12.86
C PHE A 22 -9.86 8.85 -12.50
N GLU A 23 -10.23 8.51 -11.26
CA GLU A 23 -11.60 8.62 -10.76
C GLU A 23 -12.04 10.07 -10.52
N GLU A 24 -11.16 10.92 -9.99
CA GLU A 24 -11.47 12.34 -9.76
C GLU A 24 -11.61 13.10 -11.08
N ASP A 25 -10.71 12.87 -12.04
CA ASP A 25 -10.59 13.64 -13.28
C ASP A 25 -11.13 12.89 -14.51
N VAL A 26 -12.22 12.12 -14.36
CA VAL A 26 -12.84 11.34 -15.46
C VAL A 26 -13.09 12.20 -16.71
N ALA A 27 -13.46 13.46 -16.52
CA ALA A 27 -13.71 14.41 -17.61
C ALA A 27 -12.44 14.77 -18.42
N ILE A 28 -11.24 14.63 -17.84
CA ILE A 28 -9.94 14.89 -18.48
C ILE A 28 -9.42 13.61 -19.14
N PHE A 29 -9.62 12.45 -18.50
CA PHE A 29 -9.11 11.16 -18.95
C PHE A 29 -10.10 10.36 -19.81
N ARG A 30 -10.78 11.04 -20.75
CA ARG A 30 -11.83 10.42 -21.60
C ARG A 30 -11.33 9.34 -22.57
N THR A 31 -10.01 9.24 -22.77
CA THR A 31 -9.43 8.29 -23.71
C THR A 31 -8.30 7.50 -23.09
N GLU A 32 -8.10 6.27 -23.56
CA GLU A 32 -6.92 5.46 -23.24
C GLU A 32 -5.61 6.18 -23.56
N LYS A 33 -5.59 6.99 -24.61
CA LYS A 33 -4.41 7.78 -24.98
C LYS A 33 -4.07 8.80 -23.90
N SER A 34 -5.07 9.52 -23.35
CA SER A 34 -4.84 10.46 -22.25
C SER A 34 -4.32 9.77 -20.99
N GLY A 35 -4.87 8.59 -20.64
CA GLY A 35 -4.39 7.80 -19.50
C GLY A 35 -2.95 7.34 -19.68
N ARG A 36 -2.62 6.75 -20.83
CA ARG A 36 -1.26 6.30 -21.15
C ARG A 36 -0.23 7.43 -21.17
N MET A 37 -0.57 8.57 -21.78
CA MET A 37 0.30 9.76 -21.79
C MET A 37 0.54 10.28 -20.38
N TYR A 38 -0.49 10.27 -19.53
CA TYR A 38 -0.38 10.73 -18.16
C TYR A 38 0.51 9.80 -17.33
N LEU A 39 0.28 8.48 -17.41
CA LEU A 39 1.15 7.50 -16.76
C LEU A 39 2.60 7.68 -17.19
N MET A 40 2.88 7.75 -18.50
CA MET A 40 4.25 7.92 -19.00
C MET A 40 4.94 9.19 -18.44
N ARG A 41 4.21 10.30 -18.24
CA ARG A 41 4.74 11.54 -17.67
C ARG A 41 5.06 11.44 -16.17
N LEU A 42 4.44 10.49 -15.48
CA LEU A 42 4.66 10.26 -14.06
C LEU A 42 5.81 9.30 -13.79
N LEU A 43 6.31 8.58 -14.79
CA LEU A 43 7.44 7.68 -14.63
C LEU A 43 8.76 8.42 -14.82
N GLU A 44 9.76 8.05 -14.03
CA GLU A 44 11.14 8.53 -14.14
C GLU A 44 12.13 7.36 -14.11
N CYS A 45 13.39 7.65 -14.41
CA CYS A 45 14.52 6.75 -14.16
C CYS A 45 14.34 5.33 -14.73
N GLY A 46 14.39 4.31 -13.88
CA GLY A 46 14.28 2.91 -14.29
C GLY A 46 12.86 2.58 -14.77
N ALA A 47 11.85 3.13 -14.08
CA ALA A 47 10.45 2.89 -14.40
C ALA A 47 10.07 3.43 -15.78
N ALA A 48 10.52 4.63 -16.15
CA ALA A 48 10.29 5.16 -17.50
C ALA A 48 10.95 4.28 -18.58
N ARG A 49 12.23 3.93 -18.38
CA ARG A 49 13.00 3.10 -19.31
C ARG A 49 12.38 1.71 -19.53
N SER A 50 11.71 1.17 -18.52
CA SER A 50 11.09 -0.16 -18.59
C SER A 50 9.98 -0.27 -19.63
N ILE A 51 9.30 0.84 -19.95
CA ILE A 51 8.17 0.84 -20.90
C ILE A 51 8.37 1.77 -22.10
N GLU A 52 9.33 2.70 -22.07
CA GLU A 52 9.55 3.74 -23.09
C GLU A 52 9.71 3.16 -24.51
N THR A 53 10.56 2.15 -24.68
CA THR A 53 10.81 1.50 -25.99
C THR A 53 9.51 0.98 -26.62
N ARG A 54 8.64 0.37 -25.80
CA ARG A 54 7.38 -0.17 -26.26
C ARG A 54 6.32 0.92 -26.47
N TYR A 55 6.32 1.93 -25.60
CA TYR A 55 5.45 3.10 -25.70
C TYR A 55 5.68 3.90 -26.99
N MET A 56 6.94 4.03 -27.43
CA MET A 56 7.32 4.75 -28.66
C MET A 56 7.25 3.87 -29.93
N SER A 57 6.99 2.57 -29.79
CA SER A 57 6.91 1.65 -30.92
C SER A 57 5.76 2.03 -31.86
N LYS A 58 5.91 1.80 -33.18
CA LYS A 58 4.79 1.92 -34.13
C LYS A 58 4.09 0.59 -34.42
N THR A 59 4.74 -0.52 -34.07
CA THR A 59 4.32 -1.88 -34.45
C THR A 59 3.93 -2.73 -33.25
N ARG A 60 4.38 -2.39 -32.03
CA ARG A 60 4.10 -3.13 -30.79
C ARG A 60 3.67 -2.21 -29.65
N LEU A 61 2.74 -1.31 -29.94
CA LEU A 61 2.20 -0.36 -28.95
C LEU A 61 1.50 -1.08 -27.80
N PHE A 62 1.44 -0.40 -26.66
CA PHE A 62 0.49 -0.74 -25.61
C PHE A 62 -0.94 -0.47 -26.12
N SER A 63 -1.83 -1.43 -25.92
CA SER A 63 -3.22 -1.36 -26.35
C SER A 63 -4.06 -0.47 -25.42
N CYS A 64 -3.75 -0.51 -24.12
CA CYS A 64 -4.45 0.23 -23.07
C CYS A 64 -3.51 0.59 -21.92
N LEU A 65 -4.00 1.42 -21.00
CA LEU A 65 -3.31 1.78 -19.76
C LEU A 65 -3.04 0.56 -18.88
N ALA A 66 -3.99 -0.36 -18.76
CA ALA A 66 -3.86 -1.55 -17.92
C ALA A 66 -2.64 -2.40 -18.31
N GLU A 67 -2.32 -2.48 -19.60
CA GLU A 67 -1.15 -3.20 -20.08
C GLU A 67 0.17 -2.54 -19.64
N MET A 68 0.22 -1.20 -19.57
CA MET A 68 1.37 -0.49 -19.03
C MET A 68 1.52 -0.74 -17.52
N ILE A 69 0.40 -0.74 -16.79
CA ILE A 69 0.38 -1.03 -15.35
C ILE A 69 0.87 -2.46 -15.09
N GLN A 70 0.42 -3.44 -15.86
CA GLN A 70 0.86 -4.85 -15.72
C GLN A 70 2.37 -5.03 -15.90
N VAL A 71 2.98 -4.30 -16.84
CA VAL A 71 4.45 -4.35 -17.00
C VAL A 71 5.15 -3.76 -15.78
N LEU A 72 4.62 -2.67 -15.22
CA LEU A 72 5.18 -2.07 -14.00
C LEU A 72 4.97 -2.97 -12.78
N GLU A 73 3.80 -3.58 -12.64
CA GLU A 73 3.51 -4.56 -11.59
C GLU A 73 4.48 -5.73 -11.64
N ALA A 74 4.73 -6.29 -12.83
CA ALA A 74 5.67 -7.39 -12.99
C ALA A 74 7.12 -7.04 -12.59
N LEU A 75 7.49 -5.76 -12.61
CA LEU A 75 8.85 -5.29 -12.33
C LEU A 75 9.03 -4.72 -10.92
N TYR A 76 7.98 -4.11 -10.35
CA TYR A 76 8.08 -3.28 -9.15
C TYR A 76 7.10 -3.67 -8.04
N HIS A 77 6.15 -4.56 -8.31
CA HIS A 77 5.33 -5.12 -7.24
C HIS A 77 6.16 -6.15 -6.48
N ASP A 78 6.30 -5.98 -5.17
CA ASP A 78 6.96 -6.97 -4.31
C ASP A 78 5.94 -8.06 -3.92
N PRO A 79 5.99 -9.27 -4.52
CA PRO A 79 5.05 -10.34 -4.18
C PRO A 79 5.25 -10.83 -2.73
N ASN A 80 6.41 -10.56 -2.14
CA ASN A 80 6.74 -10.92 -0.77
C ASN A 80 6.40 -9.83 0.23
N GLN A 81 5.82 -8.70 -0.19
CA GLN A 81 5.51 -7.61 0.72
C GLN A 81 4.60 -8.06 1.86
N ALA A 82 3.61 -8.92 1.57
CA ALA A 82 2.76 -9.50 2.61
C ALA A 82 3.55 -10.40 3.58
N SER A 83 4.52 -11.17 3.08
CA SER A 83 5.39 -12.03 3.91
C SER A 83 6.35 -11.20 4.75
N ALA A 84 6.98 -10.17 4.17
CA ALA A 84 7.86 -9.25 4.86
C ALA A 84 7.11 -8.45 5.94
N VAL A 85 5.87 -8.03 5.66
CA VAL A 85 4.99 -7.36 6.63
C VAL A 85 4.55 -8.32 7.73
N ARG A 86 4.30 -9.61 7.42
CA ARG A 86 4.04 -10.63 8.45
C ARG A 86 5.24 -10.86 9.35
N ASP A 87 6.45 -10.88 8.79
CA ASP A 87 7.68 -10.97 9.56
C ASP A 87 7.88 -9.73 10.44
N GLU A 88 7.60 -8.53 9.92
CA GLU A 88 7.64 -7.29 10.68
C GLU A 88 6.59 -7.28 11.81
N LEU A 89 5.37 -7.73 11.52
CA LEU A 89 4.31 -7.91 12.51
C LEU A 89 4.75 -8.88 13.61
N SER A 90 5.32 -10.04 13.26
CA SER A 90 5.79 -11.04 14.23
C SER A 90 6.86 -10.50 15.19
N ARG A 91 7.61 -9.48 14.76
CA ARG A 91 8.67 -8.83 15.54
C ARG A 91 8.16 -7.65 16.36
N LEU A 92 6.94 -7.18 16.12
CA LEU A 92 6.31 -6.11 16.89
C LEU A 92 6.20 -6.56 18.35
N LYS A 93 6.87 -5.87 19.26
CA LYS A 93 6.82 -6.14 20.70
C LYS A 93 6.59 -4.85 21.44
N PHE A 94 5.54 -4.79 22.25
CA PHE A 94 5.32 -3.65 23.14
C PHE A 94 6.18 -3.75 24.38
N ARG A 95 6.94 -2.70 24.70
CA ARG A 95 7.65 -2.57 26.00
C ARG A 95 7.09 -1.40 26.79
N PRO A 96 6.35 -1.66 27.88
CA PRO A 96 5.79 -0.61 28.71
C PRO A 96 6.90 0.28 29.31
N GLY A 97 6.74 1.60 29.22
CA GLY A 97 7.60 2.57 29.89
C GLY A 97 8.98 2.83 29.28
N LYS A 98 9.34 2.15 28.17
CA LYS A 98 10.58 2.42 27.42
C LYS A 98 10.34 2.82 25.95
N ASP A 99 9.22 2.38 25.36
CA ASP A 99 8.91 2.57 23.95
C ASP A 99 7.69 3.49 23.72
N LYS A 100 7.26 3.58 22.46
CA LYS A 100 6.11 4.33 21.96
C LYS A 100 4.83 4.09 22.81
N PRO A 101 3.95 5.08 22.97
CA PRO A 101 2.67 4.90 23.69
C PRO A 101 1.77 3.86 23.02
N ILE A 102 0.90 3.22 23.80
CA ILE A 102 0.05 2.08 23.36
C ILE A 102 -0.79 2.38 22.11
N HIS A 103 -1.26 3.62 21.93
CA HIS A 103 -2.04 4.00 20.75
C HIS A 103 -1.20 4.00 19.46
N GLN A 104 0.10 4.32 19.54
CA GLN A 104 1.01 4.23 18.40
C GLN A 104 1.28 2.76 18.03
N LEU A 105 1.41 1.88 19.02
CA LEU A 105 1.51 0.44 18.77
C LEU A 105 0.25 -0.09 18.07
N ILE A 106 -0.95 0.31 18.54
CA ILE A 106 -2.22 -0.13 17.93
C ILE A 106 -2.31 0.37 16.48
N ALA A 107 -1.94 1.63 16.21
CA ALA A 107 -1.93 2.16 14.85
C ALA A 107 -0.92 1.43 13.94
N GLU A 108 0.27 1.12 14.44
CA GLU A 108 1.31 0.36 13.74
C GLU A 108 0.86 -1.07 13.47
N PHE A 109 0.26 -1.74 14.46
CA PHE A 109 -0.34 -3.06 14.32
C PHE A 109 -1.46 -3.08 13.27
N ILE A 110 -2.41 -2.14 13.31
CA ILE A 110 -3.51 -2.06 12.34
C ILE A 110 -2.95 -1.89 10.92
N SER A 111 -2.01 -0.97 10.73
CA SER A 111 -1.36 -0.73 9.44
C SER A 111 -0.65 -1.99 8.91
N LEU A 112 0.09 -2.70 9.76
CA LEU A 112 0.76 -3.95 9.40
C LEU A 112 -0.23 -5.09 9.14
N ALA A 113 -1.29 -5.23 9.94
CA ALA A 113 -2.29 -6.28 9.79
C ALA A 113 -3.09 -6.12 8.49
N GLN A 114 -3.42 -4.87 8.11
CA GLN A 114 -4.03 -4.53 6.82
C GLN A 114 -3.10 -4.91 5.66
N LYS A 115 -1.83 -4.48 5.72
CA LYS A 115 -0.83 -4.81 4.69
C LYS A 115 -0.54 -6.31 4.59
N ALA A 116 -0.57 -7.04 5.70
CA ALA A 116 -0.40 -8.49 5.74
C ALA A 116 -1.65 -9.28 5.29
N LYS A 117 -2.75 -8.58 4.98
CA LYS A 117 -4.07 -9.14 4.63
C LYS A 117 -4.58 -10.13 5.68
N ILE A 118 -4.38 -9.82 6.96
CA ILE A 118 -4.90 -10.63 8.06
C ILE A 118 -6.41 -10.36 8.17
N PRO A 119 -7.27 -11.39 8.28
CA PRO A 119 -8.70 -11.17 8.49
C PRO A 119 -8.97 -10.39 9.78
N GLU A 120 -9.82 -9.35 9.71
CA GLU A 120 -10.14 -8.48 10.87
C GLU A 120 -10.65 -9.25 12.08
N GLY A 121 -11.36 -10.37 11.85
CA GLY A 121 -11.83 -11.26 12.92
C GLY A 121 -10.69 -11.86 13.77
N GLY A 122 -9.48 -11.98 13.23
CA GLY A 122 -8.29 -12.47 13.92
C GLY A 122 -7.44 -11.39 14.58
N TRP A 123 -7.64 -10.11 14.23
CA TRP A 123 -6.76 -9.02 14.66
C TRP A 123 -6.65 -8.88 16.17
N LYS A 124 -7.77 -9.06 16.88
CA LYS A 124 -7.77 -8.99 18.34
C LYS A 124 -6.85 -10.03 18.95
N GLN A 125 -6.94 -11.28 18.50
CA GLN A 125 -6.12 -12.37 19.00
C GLN A 125 -4.64 -12.15 18.67
N THR A 126 -4.32 -11.77 17.43
CA THR A 126 -2.94 -11.48 17.02
C THR A 126 -2.37 -10.30 17.80
N LEU A 127 -3.14 -9.24 18.04
CA LEU A 127 -2.69 -8.10 18.85
C LEU A 127 -2.36 -8.52 20.29
N TRP A 128 -3.15 -9.43 20.88
CA TRP A 128 -2.87 -9.96 22.22
C TRP A 128 -1.53 -10.68 22.32
N GLU A 129 -1.05 -11.30 21.23
CA GLU A 129 0.26 -11.97 21.20
C GLU A 129 1.44 -10.99 21.26
N HIS A 130 1.21 -9.73 20.90
CA HIS A 130 2.23 -8.67 20.89
C HIS A 130 2.29 -7.84 22.19
N ILE A 131 1.35 -8.07 23.11
CA ILE A 131 1.21 -7.32 24.36
C ILE A 131 1.71 -8.19 25.52
N PRO A 132 2.67 -7.70 26.32
CA PRO A 132 3.14 -8.45 27.48
C PRO A 132 2.02 -8.64 28.51
N SER A 133 2.00 -9.81 29.15
CA SER A 133 1.01 -10.17 30.18
C SER A 133 0.97 -9.24 31.39
N THR A 134 1.98 -8.35 31.51
CA THR A 134 2.11 -7.35 32.58
C THR A 134 1.35 -6.05 32.30
N LEU A 135 0.75 -5.88 31.10
CA LEU A 135 -0.01 -4.69 30.74
C LEU A 135 -1.47 -4.77 31.19
N ASP A 136 -1.99 -3.67 31.73
CA ASP A 136 -3.40 -3.59 32.12
C ASP A 136 -4.33 -3.71 30.90
N THR A 137 -5.06 -4.82 30.87
CA THR A 137 -6.02 -5.19 29.82
C THR A 137 -7.18 -4.21 29.66
N HIS A 138 -7.47 -3.36 30.66
CA HIS A 138 -8.52 -2.35 30.57
C HIS A 138 -8.18 -1.22 29.59
N LEU A 139 -6.89 -0.91 29.39
CA LEU A 139 -6.46 0.14 28.46
C LEU A 139 -6.82 -0.20 27.01
N LEU A 140 -6.80 -1.47 26.62
CA LEU A 140 -7.09 -1.91 25.26
C LEU A 140 -8.57 -1.86 24.90
N ARG A 141 -9.46 -2.02 25.89
CA ARG A 141 -10.92 -1.96 25.66
C ARG A 141 -11.37 -0.56 25.25
N ALA A 142 -10.75 0.48 25.78
CA ALA A 142 -11.09 1.87 25.46
C ALA A 142 -10.72 2.24 24.00
N TYR A 143 -9.56 1.79 23.51
CA TYR A 143 -9.10 2.10 22.15
C TYR A 143 -9.82 1.30 21.05
N TRP A 144 -10.28 0.08 21.35
CA TRP A 144 -10.99 -0.76 20.35
C TRP A 144 -12.39 -0.25 19.99
N PHE A 145 -13.06 0.46 20.90
CA PHE A 145 -14.35 1.10 20.59
C PHE A 145 -14.20 2.23 19.57
N TRP A 146 -13.02 2.84 19.49
CA TRP A 146 -12.75 3.94 18.56
C TRP A 146 -12.49 3.44 17.12
N SER A 147 -11.87 2.27 16.94
CA SER A 147 -11.59 1.72 15.61
C SER A 147 -12.81 1.11 14.90
N ARG A 148 -13.91 0.86 15.63
CA ARG A 148 -15.20 0.42 15.05
C ARG A 148 -16.06 1.57 14.50
N GLY A 149 -15.60 2.82 14.58
CA GLY A 149 -16.32 4.00 14.10
C GLY A 149 -16.24 4.28 12.59
N PHE A 150 -15.55 3.46 11.79
CA PHE A 150 -15.42 3.61 10.33
C PHE A 150 -16.20 2.54 9.56
N GLY A 151 -17.45 2.31 9.96
CA GLY A 151 -18.36 1.39 9.29
C GLY A 151 -19.79 1.82 9.54
N SER A 152 -20.22 2.86 8.82
CA SER A 152 -21.62 3.26 8.66
C SER A 152 -21.81 3.70 7.23
#